data_AF-A0A2N9MZT8-F1
#
_entry.id   AF-A0A2N9MZT8-F1
#
_cell.length_a   1.000
_cell.length_b   1.000
_cell.length_c   1.000
_cell.angle_alpha   90.00
_cell.angle_beta   90.00
_cell.angle_gamma   90.00
#
_symmetry.space_group_name_H-M   'P 1'
#
loop_
_entity.id
_entity.type
_entity.pdbx_description
1 polymer ?
#
loop_
_entity_poly.entity_id
_entity_poly.type
_entity_poly.pdbx_seq_one_letter_code
_entity_poly.pdbx_strand_id
1 'polypeptide(L)'
;MTSTVTTLFGVWTGRLLQSPQSRGYKMRVIGISAIACLVVGFLIHPWNPIIKRICTTSFTIFSTGWVLLMLLAFFWIVEVKGYTRWTFPLLVIGANSIFIYSLEEVLRSWLNRAVGVFTFRFTFLGDFAPVAQACAVLLVMWLLCYWLYRRRIFLKL
;
A
#
# COMPACT_ATOMS: atom_id res chain seq x y z
N MET A 1 16.36 14.42 5.72
CA MET A 1 17.02 14.09 4.43
C MET A 1 16.56 12.76 3.85
N THR A 2 16.42 11.70 4.64
CA THR A 2 15.96 10.37 4.16
C THR A 2 14.59 10.40 3.48
N SER A 3 13.63 11.18 3.98
CA SER A 3 12.29 11.32 3.36
C SER A 3 12.31 12.00 1.98
N THR A 4 13.26 12.90 1.72
CA THR A 4 13.40 13.54 0.40
C THR A 4 13.91 12.54 -0.62
N VAL A 5 14.84 11.69 -0.22
CA VAL A 5 15.43 10.64 -1.06
C VAL A 5 14.37 9.61 -1.45
N THR A 6 13.56 9.12 -0.51
CA THR A 6 12.47 8.17 -0.83
C THR A 6 11.42 8.78 -1.75
N THR A 7 11.09 10.06 -1.55
CA THR A 7 10.16 10.78 -2.42
C THR A 7 10.71 10.88 -3.85
N LEU A 8 11.99 11.24 -4.00
CA LEU A 8 12.65 11.30 -5.30
C LEU A 8 12.68 9.94 -6.00
N PHE A 9 13.04 8.87 -5.28
CA PHE A 9 12.98 7.51 -5.82
C PHE A 9 11.57 7.15 -6.31
N GLY A 10 10.53 7.51 -5.55
CA GLY A 10 9.15 7.32 -5.95
C GLY A 10 8.80 8.07 -7.24
N VAL A 11 9.19 9.34 -7.34
CA VAL A 11 8.95 10.18 -8.54
C VAL A 11 9.69 9.62 -9.76
N TRP A 12 10.96 9.26 -9.62
CA TRP A 12 11.74 8.70 -10.72
C TRP A 12 11.18 7.37 -11.21
N THR A 13 10.79 6.49 -10.27
CA THR A 13 10.17 5.22 -10.62
C THR A 13 8.81 5.42 -11.30
N GLY A 14 8.00 6.35 -10.80
CA GLY A 14 6.74 6.73 -11.44
C GLY A 14 6.92 7.27 -12.86
N ARG A 15 7.90 8.15 -13.08
CA ARG A 15 8.26 8.64 -14.42
C ARG A 15 8.73 7.52 -15.34
N LEU A 16 9.51 6.58 -14.83
CA LEU A 16 9.92 5.39 -15.59
C LEU A 16 8.72 4.53 -16.02
N LEU A 17 7.74 4.31 -15.12
CA LEU A 17 6.52 3.58 -15.47
C LEU A 17 5.67 4.31 -16.52
N GLN A 18 5.60 5.64 -16.47
CA GLN A 18 4.86 6.46 -17.44
C GLN A 18 5.58 6.63 -18.79
N SER A 19 6.88 6.38 -18.84
CA SER A 19 7.67 6.52 -20.07
C SER A 19 7.18 5.59 -21.19
N PRO A 20 7.39 5.94 -22.48
CA PRO A 20 7.00 5.11 -23.61
C PRO A 20 7.91 3.87 -23.82
N GLN A 21 8.81 3.59 -22.86
CA GLN A 21 9.74 2.46 -22.93
C GLN A 21 9.02 1.11 -22.91
N SER A 22 9.68 0.08 -23.45
CA SER A 22 9.15 -1.28 -23.48
C SER A 22 8.94 -1.84 -22.07
N ARG A 23 7.93 -2.71 -21.90
CA ARG A 23 7.62 -3.36 -20.61
C ARG A 23 8.85 -4.11 -20.05
N GLY A 24 9.59 -4.80 -20.92
CA GLY A 24 10.81 -5.52 -20.54
C GLY A 24 11.93 -4.60 -20.06
N TYR A 25 12.10 -3.43 -20.67
CA TYR A 25 13.07 -2.43 -20.21
C TYR A 25 12.72 -1.91 -18.81
N LYS A 26 11.45 -1.53 -18.59
CA LYS A 26 10.95 -1.06 -17.28
C LYS A 26 11.21 -2.10 -16.18
N MET A 27 10.88 -3.37 -16.45
CA MET A 27 11.12 -4.45 -15.49
C MET A 27 12.60 -4.63 -15.15
N ARG A 28 13.48 -4.60 -16.16
CA ARG A 28 14.93 -4.73 -15.94
C ARG A 28 15.47 -3.58 -15.08
N VAL A 29 15.10 -2.35 -15.41
CA VAL A 29 15.58 -1.17 -14.66
C VAL A 29 15.09 -1.23 -13.20
N ILE A 30 13.81 -1.53 -12.96
CA ILE A 30 13.27 -1.66 -11.59
C ILE A 30 13.92 -2.83 -10.85
N GLY A 31 14.13 -3.98 -11.50
CA GLY A 31 14.77 -5.14 -10.87
C GLY A 31 16.23 -4.88 -10.49
N ILE A 32 17.00 -4.29 -11.40
CA ILE A 32 18.41 -3.93 -11.15
C ILE A 32 18.50 -2.89 -10.03
N SER A 33 17.67 -1.85 -10.07
CA SER A 33 17.68 -0.81 -9.02
C SER A 33 17.25 -1.36 -7.67
N ALA A 34 16.27 -2.28 -7.64
CA ALA A 34 15.84 -2.94 -6.41
C ALA A 34 16.97 -3.76 -5.76
N ILE A 35 17.65 -4.60 -6.56
CA ILE A 35 18.78 -5.40 -6.07
C ILE A 35 19.94 -4.50 -5.63
N ALA A 36 20.26 -3.46 -6.41
CA ALA A 36 21.30 -2.49 -6.05
C ALA A 36 20.99 -1.82 -4.71
N CYS A 37 19.76 -1.37 -4.48
CA CYS A 37 19.35 -0.79 -3.20
C CYS A 37 19.43 -1.81 -2.05
N LEU A 38 19.03 -3.07 -2.25
CA LEU A 38 19.14 -4.08 -1.19
C LEU A 38 20.59 -4.37 -0.82
N VAL A 39 21.47 -4.55 -1.81
CA VAL A 39 22.90 -4.81 -1.61
C VAL A 39 23.56 -3.62 -0.93
N VAL A 40 23.35 -2.40 -1.41
CA VAL A 40 23.92 -1.19 -0.81
C VAL A 40 23.39 -0.99 0.61
N GLY A 41 22.09 -1.17 0.84
CA GLY A 41 21.49 -1.07 2.18
C GLY A 41 22.07 -2.08 3.17
N PHE A 42 22.38 -3.30 2.69
CA PHE A 42 23.01 -4.33 3.50
C PHE A 42 24.51 -4.05 3.74
N LEU A 43 25.24 -3.55 2.75
CA LEU A 43 26.66 -3.19 2.90
C LEU A 43 26.88 -2.02 3.87
N ILE A 44 25.91 -1.11 4.00
CA ILE A 44 25.99 0.03 4.92
C ILE A 44 25.57 -0.38 6.35
N HIS A 45 24.92 -1.54 6.53
CA HIS A 45 24.50 -2.07 7.84
C HIS A 45 25.61 -2.05 8.92
N PRO A 46 26.88 -2.40 8.64
CA PRO A 46 27.94 -2.39 9.65
C PRO A 46 28.28 -0.99 10.17
N TRP A 47 28.12 0.05 9.35
CA TRP A 47 28.39 1.44 9.74
C TRP A 47 27.17 2.14 10.34
N ASN A 48 25.98 1.80 9.86
CA ASN A 48 24.74 2.37 10.33
C ASN A 48 23.67 1.27 10.45
N PRO A 49 23.29 0.89 11.67
CA PRO A 49 22.36 -0.21 11.88
C PRO A 49 20.99 0.09 11.26
N ILE A 50 20.34 -0.97 10.77
CA ILE A 50 19.02 -0.87 10.16
C ILE A 50 17.99 -0.72 11.29
N ILE A 51 17.70 0.53 11.65
CA ILE A 51 16.71 0.85 12.69
C ILE A 51 15.52 1.54 12.05
N LYS A 52 14.40 0.83 11.98
CA LYS A 52 13.11 1.34 11.47
C LYS A 52 12.62 2.57 12.25
N ARG A 53 12.87 2.62 13.56
CA ARG A 53 12.32 3.64 14.46
C ARG A 53 12.84 5.05 14.18
N ILE A 54 14.10 5.17 13.76
CA ILE A 54 14.75 6.46 13.46
C ILE A 54 14.97 6.67 11.96
N CYS A 55 14.39 5.81 11.11
CA CYS A 55 14.53 5.84 9.65
C CYS A 55 15.97 6.12 9.19
N THR A 56 16.92 5.28 9.62
CA THR A 56 18.33 5.44 9.25
C THR A 56 18.54 5.38 7.74
N THR A 57 19.65 5.92 7.24
CA THR A 57 19.98 5.91 5.81
C THR A 57 20.05 4.49 5.27
N SER A 58 20.67 3.55 6.01
CA SER A 58 20.69 2.11 5.68
C SER A 58 19.28 1.53 5.57
N PHE A 59 18.42 1.79 6.57
CA PHE A 59 17.04 1.33 6.55
C PHE A 59 16.25 1.91 5.37
N THR A 60 16.46 3.19 5.06
CA THR A 60 15.77 3.90 3.98
C THR A 60 16.08 3.26 2.62
N ILE A 61 17.37 3.02 2.34
CA ILE A 61 17.82 2.40 1.09
C ILE A 61 17.35 0.94 1.02
N PHE A 62 17.50 0.18 2.11
CA PHE A 62 17.07 -1.21 2.17
C PHE A 62 15.54 -1.35 1.97
N SER A 63 14.75 -0.51 2.63
CA SER A 63 13.29 -0.46 2.47
C SER A 63 12.88 -0.07 1.04
N THR A 64 13.59 0.88 0.43
CA THR A 64 13.34 1.27 -0.97
C THR A 64 13.54 0.10 -1.93
N GLY A 65 14.57 -0.74 -1.71
CA GLY A 65 14.79 -1.96 -2.50
C GLY A 65 13.61 -2.93 -2.42
N TRP A 66 13.06 -3.16 -1.22
CA TRP A 66 11.86 -4.00 -1.03
C TRP A 66 10.62 -3.41 -1.71
N VAL A 67 10.43 -2.09 -1.63
CA VAL A 67 9.32 -1.40 -2.29
C VAL A 67 9.41 -1.54 -3.81
N LEU A 68 10.62 -1.41 -4.38
CA LEU A 68 10.84 -1.60 -5.82
C LEU A 68 10.60 -3.05 -6.25
N LEU A 69 10.97 -4.06 -5.45
CA LEU A 69 10.64 -5.46 -5.72
C LEU A 69 9.13 -5.71 -5.69
N MET A 70 8.42 -5.17 -4.70
CA MET A 70 6.95 -5.29 -4.66
C MET A 70 6.31 -4.60 -5.87
N LEU A 71 6.80 -3.42 -6.26
CA LEU A 71 6.33 -2.73 -7.45
C LEU A 71 6.59 -3.55 -8.71
N LEU A 72 7.76 -4.17 -8.85
CA LEU A 72 8.08 -5.05 -9.96
C LEU A 72 7.14 -6.25 -10.02
N ALA A 73 6.83 -6.86 -8.88
CA ALA A 73 5.89 -7.98 -8.80
C ALA A 73 4.48 -7.56 -9.23
N PHE A 74 3.98 -6.42 -8.73
CA PHE A 74 2.67 -5.90 -9.15
C PHE A 74 2.64 -5.52 -10.62
N PHE A 75 3.69 -4.85 -11.12
CA PHE A 75 3.83 -4.51 -12.52
C PHE A 75 3.78 -5.77 -13.39
N TRP A 76 4.50 -6.83 -13.01
CA TRP A 76 4.48 -8.08 -13.76
C TRP A 76 3.11 -8.78 -13.74
N ILE A 77 2.43 -8.84 -12.60
CA ILE A 77 1.11 -9.48 -12.47
C ILE A 77 0.05 -8.72 -13.31
N VAL A 78 0.08 -7.39 -13.28
CA VAL A 78 -0.92 -6.55 -13.95
C VAL A 78 -0.62 -6.39 -15.44
N GLU A 79 0.60 -5.98 -15.81
CA GLU A 79 0.95 -5.58 -17.18
C GLU A 79 1.42 -6.75 -18.07
N VAL A 80 2.04 -7.77 -17.47
CA VAL A 80 2.54 -8.93 -18.24
C VAL A 80 1.54 -10.07 -18.23
N LYS A 81 1.01 -10.43 -17.05
CA LYS A 81 0.02 -11.50 -16.95
C LYS A 81 -1.44 -11.05 -17.17
N GLY A 82 -1.73 -9.75 -17.14
CA GLY A 82 -3.08 -9.24 -17.40
C GLY A 82 -4.10 -9.50 -16.27
N TYR A 83 -3.68 -9.92 -15.07
CA TYR A 83 -4.59 -10.20 -13.96
C TYR A 83 -5.03 -8.91 -13.25
N THR A 84 -6.01 -8.22 -13.81
CA THR A 84 -6.53 -6.96 -13.28
C THR A 84 -7.72 -7.12 -12.32
N ARG A 85 -8.37 -8.28 -12.29
CA ARG A 85 -9.56 -8.50 -11.43
C ARG A 85 -9.23 -8.41 -9.94
N TRP A 86 -8.07 -8.92 -9.52
CA TRP A 86 -7.63 -8.89 -8.12
C TRP A 86 -7.20 -7.49 -7.66
N THR A 87 -6.84 -6.60 -8.58
CA THR A 87 -6.45 -5.23 -8.22
C THR A 87 -7.66 -4.34 -7.96
N PHE A 88 -8.88 -4.76 -8.33
CA PHE A 88 -10.09 -3.95 -8.18
C PHE A 88 -10.32 -3.45 -6.73
N PRO A 89 -10.36 -4.30 -5.69
CA PRO A 89 -10.57 -3.82 -4.32
C PRO A 89 -9.46 -2.88 -3.85
N LEU A 90 -8.20 -3.14 -4.22
CA LEU A 90 -7.07 -2.26 -3.88
C LEU A 90 -7.16 -0.91 -4.60
N LEU A 91 -7.63 -0.90 -5.84
CA LEU A 91 -7.76 0.30 -6.66
C LEU A 91 -8.90 1.20 -6.14
N VAL A 92 -10.00 0.61 -5.67
CA VAL A 92 -11.11 1.34 -5.02
C VAL A 92 -10.65 2.06 -3.75
N ILE A 93 -9.89 1.35 -2.89
CA ILE A 93 -9.30 1.91 -1.67
C ILE A 93 -8.25 2.98 -2.04
N GLY A 94 -7.33 2.65 -2.95
CA GLY A 94 -6.21 3.51 -3.31
C GLY A 94 -6.63 4.81 -4.00
N ALA A 95 -7.68 4.79 -4.81
CA ALA A 95 -8.20 5.98 -5.47
C ALA A 95 -8.80 7.01 -4.48
N ASN A 96 -9.18 6.56 -3.28
CA ASN A 96 -9.78 7.38 -2.23
C ASN A 96 -9.03 7.21 -0.90
N SER A 97 -7.69 7.16 -0.98
CA SER A 97 -6.82 6.93 0.17
C SER A 97 -6.98 7.98 1.28
N ILE A 98 -7.12 9.27 0.90
CA ILE A 98 -7.37 10.37 1.84
C ILE A 98 -8.69 10.18 2.58
N PHE A 99 -9.75 9.81 1.85
CA PHE A 99 -11.06 9.58 2.45
C PHE A 99 -11.01 8.46 3.49
N ILE A 100 -10.38 7.33 3.17
CA ILE A 100 -10.23 6.21 4.09
C ILE A 100 -9.45 6.62 5.33
N TYR A 101 -8.35 7.35 5.15
CA TYR A 101 -7.54 7.85 6.25
C TYR A 101 -8.36 8.73 7.20
N SER A 102 -9.06 9.74 6.67
CA SER A 102 -9.92 10.62 7.47
C SER A 102 -11.08 9.88 8.12
N LEU A 103 -11.67 8.91 7.43
CA LEU A 103 -12.77 8.10 7.96
C LEU A 103 -12.30 7.16 9.07
N GLU A 104 -11.10 6.59 8.96
CA GLU A 104 -10.51 5.79 10.04
C GLU A 104 -10.26 6.64 11.28
N GLU A 105 -9.73 7.85 11.12
CA GLU A 105 -9.40 8.71 12.26
C GLU A 105 -10.66 9.23 12.97
N VAL A 106 -11.70 9.62 12.22
CA VAL A 106 -12.91 10.24 12.76
C VAL A 106 -14.01 9.22 13.10
N LEU A 107 -14.25 8.24 12.22
CA LEU A 107 -15.42 7.36 12.30
C LEU A 107 -15.12 5.95 12.81
N ARG A 108 -13.86 5.51 12.99
CA ARG A 108 -13.57 4.12 13.39
C ARG A 108 -14.30 3.69 14.67
N SER A 109 -14.30 4.52 15.71
CA SER A 109 -14.99 4.22 16.97
C SER A 109 -16.52 4.28 16.86
N TRP A 110 -17.05 5.09 15.96
CA TRP A 110 -18.50 5.14 15.70
C TRP A 110 -18.94 3.94 14.86
N LEU A 111 -18.20 3.65 13.78
CA LEU A 111 -18.46 2.55 12.86
C LEU A 111 -18.36 1.20 13.58
N ASN A 112 -17.35 1.02 14.44
CA ASN A 112 -17.21 -0.20 15.22
C ASN A 112 -18.38 -0.42 16.20
N ARG A 113 -18.93 0.66 16.77
CA ARG A 113 -20.13 0.59 17.62
C ARG A 113 -21.38 0.32 16.80
N ALA A 114 -21.59 1.02 15.69
CA ALA A 114 -22.72 0.81 14.80
C ALA A 114 -22.76 -0.63 14.26
N VAL A 115 -21.64 -1.12 13.72
CA VAL A 115 -21.50 -2.51 13.25
C VAL A 115 -21.69 -3.50 14.40
N GLY A 116 -21.16 -3.19 15.60
CA GLY A 116 -21.35 -4.01 16.80
C GLY A 116 -22.81 -4.17 17.23
N VAL A 117 -23.63 -3.11 17.07
CA VAL A 117 -25.07 -3.13 17.35
C VAL A 117 -25.82 -3.96 16.31
N PHE A 118 -25.54 -3.77 15.02
CA PHE A 118 -26.21 -4.52 13.96
C PHE A 118 -25.84 -6.01 13.92
N THR A 119 -24.64 -6.36 14.37
CA THR A 119 -24.10 -7.72 14.26
C THR A 119 -24.12 -8.48 15.59
N PHE A 120 -24.70 -7.89 16.65
CA PHE A 120 -24.65 -8.42 18.02
C PHE A 120 -23.24 -8.87 18.45
N ARG A 121 -22.21 -8.16 17.96
CA ARG A 121 -20.78 -8.46 18.16
C ARG A 121 -20.37 -9.90 17.82
N PHE A 122 -21.13 -10.62 16.98
CA PHE A 122 -20.88 -12.03 16.66
C PHE A 122 -20.68 -12.91 17.90
N THR A 123 -21.47 -12.70 18.95
CA THR A 123 -21.41 -13.52 20.19
C THR A 123 -21.55 -15.02 19.94
N PHE A 124 -22.16 -15.41 18.81
CA PHE A 124 -22.29 -16.78 18.37
C PHE A 124 -20.95 -17.44 17.94
N LEU A 125 -19.92 -16.64 17.65
CA LEU A 125 -18.63 -17.12 17.10
C LEU A 125 -17.51 -17.27 18.15
N GLY A 126 -17.81 -17.01 19.43
CA GLY A 126 -16.85 -17.17 20.54
C GLY A 126 -15.56 -16.36 20.33
N ASP A 127 -14.42 -17.04 20.37
CA ASP A 127 -13.09 -16.42 20.25
C ASP A 127 -12.80 -15.74 18.90
N PHE A 128 -13.56 -16.07 17.85
CA PHE A 128 -13.42 -15.43 16.53
C PHE A 128 -14.26 -14.15 16.38
N ALA A 129 -15.11 -13.83 17.37
CA ALA A 129 -15.93 -12.62 17.38
C ALA A 129 -15.15 -11.32 17.07
N PRO A 130 -13.97 -11.03 17.66
CA PRO A 130 -13.24 -9.79 17.36
C PRO A 130 -12.70 -9.75 15.92
N VAL A 131 -12.32 -10.90 15.37
CA VAL A 131 -11.84 -11.00 13.97
C VAL A 131 -13.00 -10.78 13.00
N ALA A 132 -14.14 -11.43 13.24
CA ALA A 132 -15.35 -11.26 12.43
C ALA A 132 -15.85 -9.81 12.46
N GLN A 133 -15.84 -9.18 13.64
CA GLN A 133 -16.20 -7.77 13.79
C GLN A 133 -15.24 -6.85 13.03
N ALA A 134 -13.92 -7.09 13.11
CA ALA A 134 -12.93 -6.32 12.36
C ALA A 134 -13.12 -6.47 10.84
N CYS A 135 -13.35 -7.70 10.35
CA CYS A 135 -13.65 -7.96 8.94
C CYS A 135 -14.93 -7.25 8.49
N ALA A 136 -15.98 -7.25 9.31
CA ALA A 136 -17.23 -6.56 9.00
C ALA A 136 -17.03 -5.04 8.89
N VAL A 137 -16.29 -4.43 9.84
CA VAL A 137 -15.93 -3.01 9.79
C VAL A 137 -15.14 -2.68 8.51
N LEU A 138 -14.15 -3.52 8.17
CA LEU A 138 -13.36 -3.38 6.95
C LEU A 138 -14.23 -3.47 5.69
N LEU A 139 -15.18 -4.41 5.66
CA LEU A 139 -16.11 -4.60 4.54
C LEU A 139 -17.02 -3.37 4.39
N VAL A 140 -17.54 -2.81 5.49
CA VAL A 140 -18.34 -1.58 5.45
C VAL A 140 -17.51 -0.39 4.97
N MET A 141 -16.28 -0.22 5.45
CA MET A 141 -15.38 0.83 4.95
C MET A 141 -15.11 0.65 3.45
N TRP A 142 -14.91 -0.59 3.00
CA TRP A 142 -14.72 -0.90 1.58
C TRP A 142 -15.96 -0.56 0.75
N LEU A 143 -17.16 -0.91 1.22
CA LEU A 143 -18.42 -0.59 0.55
C LEU A 143 -18.65 0.93 0.43
N LEU A 144 -18.31 1.70 1.46
CA LEU A 144 -18.36 3.16 1.40
C LEU A 144 -17.43 3.71 0.31
N CYS A 145 -16.21 3.18 0.24
CA CYS A 145 -15.24 3.58 -0.78
C CYS A 145 -15.67 3.14 -2.18
N TYR A 146 -16.27 1.96 -2.30
CA TYR A 146 -16.84 1.47 -3.54
C TYR A 146 -18.01 2.33 -4.01
N TRP A 147 -18.88 2.76 -3.08
CA TRP A 147 -19.97 3.69 -3.39
C TRP A 147 -19.43 5.03 -3.91
N LEU A 148 -18.39 5.56 -3.26
CA LEU A 148 -17.72 6.79 -3.68
C LEU A 148 -17.06 6.64 -5.07
N TYR A 149 -16.39 5.52 -5.29
CA TYR A 149 -15.77 5.15 -6.56
C TYR A 149 -16.80 5.02 -7.69
N ARG A 150 -17.95 4.39 -7.43
CA ARG A 150 -19.06 4.27 -8.40
C ARG A 150 -19.64 5.63 -8.77
N ARG A 151 -19.69 6.56 -7.81
CA ARG A 151 -20.12 7.95 -8.03
C ARG A 151 -19.05 8.85 -8.66
N ARG A 152 -17.85 8.33 -8.94
CA ARG A 152 -16.70 9.07 -9.51
C ARG A 152 -16.28 10.30 -8.69
N ILE A 153 -16.62 10.33 -7.40
CA ILE A 153 -16.18 11.39 -6.49
C ILE A 153 -14.80 10.98 -5.99
N PHE A 154 -13.76 11.70 -6.39
CA PHE A 154 -12.39 11.45 -5.93
C PHE A 154 -11.95 12.64 -5.09
N LEU A 155 -11.81 12.44 -3.78
CA LEU A 155 -11.28 13.46 -2.89
C LEU A 155 -9.77 13.55 -3.11
N LYS A 156 -9.35 14.64 -3.73
CA LYS A 156 -7.95 15.00 -3.95
C LYS A 156 -7.68 16.30 -3.21
N LEU A 157 -6.56 16.39 -2.50
CA LEU A 157 -5.99 17.66 -2.07
C LEU A 157 -5.24 18.33 -3.23
#